data_AF-A0A366S7T2-F1
#
_entry.id   AF-A0A366S7T2-F1
#
_cell.length_a   1.000
_cell.length_b   1.000
_cell.length_c   1.000
_cell.angle_alpha   90.00
_cell.angle_beta   90.00
_cell.angle_gamma   90.00
#
_symmetry.space_group_name_H-M   'P 1'
#
loop_
_entity.id
_entity.type
_entity.pdbx_description
1 polymer ?
#
loop_
_entity_poly.entity_id
_entity_poly.type
_entity_poly.pdbx_seq_one_letter_code
_entity_poly.pdbx_strand_id
1 'polypeptide(L)'
;MGYKSPVMVRALELAWQYVRDQGQRVLIYVDTPWIQCVTVGLFRLAGFDTVTVRPDHDVNEKSKVIAAWNDPKSRNEVFIANVNTMGTGVNMHGCCSKGMSLNWLRTQSRCSRSLDS
;
A
#
# COMPACT_ATOMS: atom_id res chain seq x y z
N MET A 1 -6.32 17.71 20.14
CA MET A 1 -6.73 16.76 19.09
C MET A 1 -6.01 17.12 17.79
N GLY A 2 -4.97 16.37 17.40
CA GLY A 2 -4.18 16.73 16.23
C GLY A 2 -3.04 15.76 15.96
N TYR A 3 -3.35 14.49 15.73
CA TYR A 3 -2.38 13.51 15.23
C TYR A 3 -2.16 13.73 13.72
N LYS A 4 -1.64 14.90 13.33
CA LYS A 4 -1.33 15.19 11.93
C LYS A 4 0.08 14.69 11.65
N SER A 5 0.20 13.43 11.26
CA SER A 5 1.34 13.04 10.44
C SER A 5 1.12 13.62 9.04
N PRO A 6 1.88 14.65 8.62
CA PRO A 6 1.69 15.28 7.33
C PRO A 6 1.86 14.28 6.18
N VAL A 7 2.62 13.21 6.40
CA VAL A 7 2.85 12.14 5.44
C VAL A 7 1.59 11.32 5.18
N MET A 8 0.80 10.97 6.21
CA MET A 8 -0.43 10.20 6.01
C MET A 8 -1.55 11.02 5.39
N VAL A 9 -1.70 12.29 5.80
CA VAL A 9 -2.67 13.19 5.17
C VAL A 9 -2.34 13.37 3.70
N ARG A 10 -1.07 13.58 3.36
CA ARG A 10 -0.62 13.69 1.97
C ARG A 10 -0.85 12.40 1.18
N ALA A 11 -0.59 11.24 1.78
CA ALA A 11 -0.83 9.96 1.13
C ALA A 11 -2.32 9.73 0.85
N LEU A 12 -3.18 10.13 1.77
CA LEU A 12 -4.63 10.05 1.62
C LEU A 12 -5.12 10.99 0.49
N GLU A 13 -4.66 12.23 0.46
CA GLU A 13 -4.97 13.19 -0.61
C GLU A 13 -4.58 12.67 -1.98
N LEU A 14 -3.36 12.13 -2.12
CA LEU A 14 -2.87 11.58 -3.37
C LEU A 14 -3.65 10.33 -3.79
N ALA A 15 -3.95 9.44 -2.85
CA ALA A 15 -4.78 8.28 -3.13
C ALA A 15 -6.19 8.69 -3.57
N TRP A 16 -6.75 9.73 -2.96
CA TRP A 16 -8.04 10.28 -3.37
C TRP A 16 -7.98 10.80 -4.81
N GLN A 17 -6.98 11.60 -5.15
CA GLN A 17 -6.80 12.12 -6.51
C GLN A 17 -6.62 10.99 -7.54
N TYR A 18 -5.77 10.00 -7.25
CA TYR A 18 -5.53 8.90 -8.20
C TYR A 18 -6.76 8.01 -8.37
N VAL A 19 -7.45 7.65 -7.29
CA VAL A 19 -8.61 6.76 -7.37
C VAL A 19 -9.82 7.47 -7.93
N ARG A 20 -10.12 8.70 -7.48
CA ARG A 20 -11.36 9.41 -7.85
C ARG A 20 -11.22 10.19 -9.16
N ASP A 21 -10.13 10.92 -9.35
CA ASP A 21 -9.98 11.78 -10.54
C ASP A 21 -9.45 10.99 -11.73
N GLN A 22 -8.58 9.99 -11.49
CA GLN A 22 -7.93 9.22 -12.57
C GLN A 22 -8.48 7.79 -12.71
N GLY A 23 -9.31 7.32 -11.78
CA GLY A 23 -9.82 5.93 -11.79
C GLY A 23 -8.71 4.89 -11.63
N GLN A 24 -7.56 5.27 -11.07
CA GLN A 24 -6.37 4.43 -10.98
C GLN A 24 -6.29 3.70 -9.65
N ARG A 25 -5.74 2.48 -9.69
CA ARG A 25 -5.45 1.68 -8.50
C ARG A 25 -4.11 2.06 -7.91
N VAL A 26 -4.06 2.17 -6.59
CA VAL A 26 -2.88 2.61 -5.84
C VAL A 26 -2.32 1.47 -5.01
N LEU A 27 -1.01 1.23 -5.13
CA LEU A 27 -0.27 0.28 -4.29
C LEU A 27 0.57 1.05 -3.28
N ILE A 28 0.41 0.76 -2.00
CA ILE A 28 1.08 1.42 -0.89
C ILE A 28 1.97 0.43 -0.17
N TYR A 29 3.28 0.70 -0.17
CA TYR A 29 4.27 -0.06 0.56
C TYR A 29 4.50 0.53 1.95
N VAL A 30 4.48 -0.31 2.98
CA VAL A 30 4.73 0.08 4.39
C VAL A 30 5.83 -0.78 5.00
N ASP A 31 6.58 -0.23 5.94
CA ASP A 31 7.76 -0.92 6.49
C ASP A 31 7.46 -1.83 7.68
N THR A 32 6.42 -1.55 8.47
CA THR A 32 6.13 -2.33 9.68
C THR A 32 4.70 -2.84 9.71
N PRO A 33 4.45 -4.05 10.28
CA PRO A 33 3.10 -4.63 10.35
C PRO A 33 2.08 -3.78 11.12
N TRP A 34 2.52 -3.04 12.15
CA TRP A 34 1.62 -2.19 12.92
C TRP A 34 1.18 -0.97 12.11
N ILE A 35 2.08 -0.35 11.34
CA ILE A 35 1.73 0.76 10.42
C ILE A 35 0.76 0.26 9.37
N GLN A 36 0.99 -0.93 8.80
CA GLN A 36 0.08 -1.56 7.84
C GLN A 36 -1.35 -1.61 8.38
N CYS A 37 -1.52 -2.05 9.63
CA CYS A 37 -2.83 -2.11 10.28
C CYS A 37 -3.48 -0.72 10.40
N VAL A 38 -2.70 0.28 10.84
CA VAL A 38 -3.18 1.68 10.97
C VAL A 38 -3.55 2.27 9.61
N THR A 39 -2.72 2.07 8.57
CA THR A 39 -2.99 2.57 7.22
C THR A 39 -4.22 1.90 6.61
N VAL A 40 -4.39 0.58 6.77
CA VAL A 40 -5.59 -0.13 6.32
C VAL A 40 -6.84 0.43 7.01
N GLY A 41 -6.79 0.62 8.33
CA GLY A 41 -7.89 1.21 9.08
C GLY A 41 -8.25 2.61 8.60
N LEU A 42 -7.25 3.48 8.44
CA LEU A 42 -7.45 4.86 7.98
C LEU A 42 -8.08 4.93 6.59
N PHE A 43 -7.59 4.13 5.64
CA PHE A 43 -8.10 4.16 4.27
C PHE A 43 -9.51 3.56 4.16
N ARG A 44 -9.84 2.53 4.98
CA ARG A 44 -11.21 2.04 5.08
C ARG A 44 -12.16 3.08 5.66
N LEU A 45 -11.73 3.80 6.70
CA LEU A 45 -12.52 4.90 7.27
C LEU A 45 -12.73 6.04 6.27
N ALA A 46 -11.78 6.26 5.37
CA ALA A 46 -11.91 7.22 4.28
C ALA A 46 -12.77 6.70 3.10
N GLY A 47 -13.30 5.49 3.19
CA GLY A 47 -14.23 4.92 2.19
C GLY A 47 -13.56 4.30 0.98
N PHE A 48 -12.29 3.90 1.08
CA PHE A 48 -11.60 3.15 0.02
C PHE A 48 -11.80 1.65 0.16
N ASP A 49 -11.95 0.97 -0.97
CA ASP A 49 -11.90 -0.50 -1.02
C ASP A 49 -10.45 -0.98 -0.95
N THR A 50 -9.99 -1.22 0.29
CA THR A 50 -8.60 -1.60 0.59
C THR A 50 -8.39 -3.10 0.64
N VAL A 51 -7.29 -3.57 0.04
CA VAL A 51 -6.80 -4.95 0.11
C VAL A 51 -5.44 -4.98 0.79
N THR A 52 -5.17 -6.02 1.57
CA THR A 52 -3.87 -6.16 2.24
C THR A 52 -3.49 -7.63 2.43
N VAL A 53 -2.19 -7.90 2.41
CA VAL A 53 -1.63 -9.22 2.72
C VAL A 53 -0.95 -9.17 4.07
N ARG A 54 -1.41 -9.99 5.01
CA ARG A 54 -0.76 -10.16 6.30
C ARG A 54 0.35 -11.21 6.24
N PRO A 55 1.38 -11.10 7.09
CA PRO A 55 2.41 -12.13 7.22
C PRO A 55 1.82 -13.51 7.53
N ASP A 56 0.83 -13.54 8.43
CA ASP A 56 0.19 -14.75 8.94
C ASP A 56 -0.74 -15.45 7.94
N HIS A 57 -0.98 -14.86 6.76
CA HIS A 57 -1.75 -15.53 5.70
C HIS A 57 -0.95 -16.70 5.12
N ASP A 58 -1.63 -17.82 4.92
CA ASP A 58 -1.08 -18.96 4.20
C ASP A 58 -0.80 -18.59 2.73
N VAL A 59 0.09 -19.34 2.07
CA VAL A 59 0.47 -19.11 0.67
C VAL A 59 -0.76 -19.09 -0.25
N ASN A 60 -1.75 -19.94 0.03
CA ASN A 60 -3.00 -19.96 -0.73
C ASN A 60 -3.84 -18.69 -0.55
N GLU A 61 -3.90 -18.17 0.68
CA GLU A 61 -4.65 -16.93 0.98
C GLU A 61 -3.97 -15.71 0.35
N LYS A 62 -2.64 -15.64 0.43
CA LYS A 62 -1.84 -14.63 -0.26
C LYS A 62 -2.16 -14.66 -1.76
N SER A 63 -2.10 -15.83 -2.38
CA SER A 63 -2.35 -16.01 -3.81
C SER A 63 -3.75 -15.58 -4.23
N LYS A 64 -4.78 -15.88 -3.42
CA LYS A 64 -6.16 -15.43 -3.67
C LYS A 64 -6.27 -13.90 -3.62
N VAL A 65 -5.64 -13.27 -2.64
CA VAL A 65 -5.64 -11.81 -2.48
C VAL A 65 -4.93 -11.13 -3.66
N ILE A 66 -3.81 -11.70 -4.11
CA ILE A 66 -3.06 -11.22 -5.28
C ILE A 66 -3.88 -11.40 -6.58
N ALA A 67 -4.51 -12.56 -6.76
CA ALA A 67 -5.36 -12.83 -7.90
C ALA A 67 -6.55 -11.85 -7.95
N ALA A 68 -7.18 -11.59 -6.81
CA ALA A 68 -8.26 -10.60 -6.70
C ALA A 68 -7.78 -9.18 -7.01
N TRP A 69 -6.55 -8.82 -6.62
CA TRP A 69 -5.95 -7.52 -6.97
C TRP A 69 -5.68 -7.37 -8.48
N ASN A 70 -5.15 -8.43 -9.10
CA ASN A 70 -4.83 -8.45 -10.53
C ASN A 70 -6.06 -8.65 -11.43
N ASP A 71 -7.25 -8.86 -10.87
CA ASP A 71 -8.49 -8.89 -11.65
C ASP A 71 -8.89 -7.45 -12.06
N PRO A 72 -8.92 -7.11 -13.36
CA PRO A 72 -9.33 -5.80 -13.83
C PRO A 72 -10.81 -5.49 -13.53
N LYS A 73 -11.64 -6.50 -13.23
CA LYS A 73 -13.04 -6.32 -12.83
C LYS A 73 -13.23 -6.11 -11.33
N SER A 74 -12.17 -6.30 -10.53
CA SER A 74 -12.26 -6.06 -9.09
C SER A 74 -12.47 -4.57 -8.79
N ARG A 75 -13.24 -4.26 -7.75
CA ARG A 75 -13.41 -2.89 -7.24
C ARG A 75 -12.30 -2.46 -6.29
N ASN A 76 -11.20 -3.22 -6.25
CA ASN A 76 -10.11 -2.95 -5.33
C ASN A 76 -9.41 -1.65 -5.75
N GLU A 77 -9.43 -0.64 -4.89
CA GLU A 77 -8.89 0.69 -5.18
C GLU A 77 -7.47 0.82 -4.63
N VAL A 78 -7.23 0.31 -3.42
CA VAL A 78 -5.97 0.50 -2.70
C VAL A 78 -5.42 -0.83 -2.20
N PHE A 79 -4.19 -1.17 -2.55
CA PHE A 79 -3.49 -2.33 -2.00
C PHE A 79 -2.41 -1.87 -1.03
N ILE A 80 -2.42 -2.36 0.20
CA ILE A 80 -1.41 -2.03 1.21
C ILE A 80 -0.56 -3.27 1.46
N ALA A 81 0.71 -3.16 1.09
CA ALA A 81 1.70 -4.22 1.09
C ALA A 81 2.81 -3.89 2.08
N ASN A 82 3.28 -4.86 2.85
CA ASN A 82 4.44 -4.65 3.70
C ASN A 82 5.72 -5.13 3.00
N VAL A 83 6.73 -4.25 2.95
CA VAL A 83 8.00 -4.49 2.22
C VAL A 83 8.72 -5.74 2.72
N ASN A 84 8.65 -6.04 4.02
CA ASN A 84 9.31 -7.19 4.64
C ASN A 84 8.59 -8.50 4.33
N THR A 85 7.30 -8.44 4.00
CA THR A 85 6.47 -9.61 3.69
C THR A 85 6.40 -9.91 2.20
N MET A 86 6.81 -8.95 1.37
CA MET A 86 6.60 -8.96 -0.09
C MET A 86 7.89 -9.09 -0.89
N GLY A 87 9.01 -9.44 -0.25
CA GLY A 87 10.34 -9.54 -0.85
C GLY A 87 10.56 -10.70 -1.84
N THR A 88 9.59 -11.60 -2.04
CA THR A 88 9.78 -12.78 -2.90
C THR A 88 8.57 -13.03 -3.81
N GLY A 89 8.69 -12.64 -5.08
CA GLY A 89 8.04 -13.33 -6.20
C GLY A 89 6.60 -12.93 -6.58
N VAL A 90 6.07 -11.81 -6.09
CA VAL A 90 4.67 -11.45 -6.37
C VAL A 90 4.55 -10.30 -7.35
N ASN A 91 4.07 -10.61 -8.57
CA ASN A 91 3.87 -9.59 -9.61
C ASN A 91 2.54 -8.85 -9.40
N MET A 92 2.59 -7.74 -8.67
CA MET A 92 1.44 -6.85 -8.38
C MET A 92 1.30 -5.69 -9.36
N HIS A 93 2.16 -5.63 -10.38
CA HIS A 93 2.24 -4.53 -11.33
C HIS A 93 1.24 -4.68 -12.49
N GLY A 94 0.60 -5.83 -12.66
CA GLY A 94 -0.29 -6.11 -13.81
C GLY A 94 -1.51 -5.17 -13.91
N CYS A 95 -2.02 -4.68 -12.77
CA CYS A 95 -3.13 -3.71 -12.70
C CYS A 95 -2.82 -2.50 -11.81
N CYS A 96 -1.58 -2.37 -11.33
CA CYS A 96 -1.17 -1.23 -10.52
C CYS A 96 -0.68 -0.09 -11.42
N SER A 97 -1.31 1.07 -11.32
CA SER A 97 -0.93 2.25 -12.10
C SER A 97 0.07 3.14 -11.35
N LYS A 98 -0.01 3.18 -10.01
CA LYS A 98 0.83 4.04 -9.16
C LYS A 98 1.23 3.34 -7.86
N GLY A 99 2.54 3.33 -7.58
CA GLY A 99 3.11 2.86 -6.31
C GLY A 99 3.51 4.03 -5.41
N MET A 100 3.21 3.93 -4.12
CA MET A 100 3.62 4.86 -3.08
C MET A 100 4.31 4.10 -1.95
N SER A 101 5.34 4.66 -1.34
CA SER A 101 5.98 4.09 -0.14
C SER A 101 5.74 5.01 1.04
N LEU A 102 5.11 4.47 2.08
CA LEU A 102 4.85 5.13 3.35
C LEU A 102 5.90 4.70 4.37
N ASN A 103 6.88 5.58 4.55
CA ASN A 103 7.97 5.41 5.50
C ASN A 103 7.69 6.27 6.74
N TRP A 104 7.13 5.69 7.80
CA TRP A 104 6.73 6.43 9.01
C TRP A 104 7.93 6.80 9.92
N LEU A 105 9.01 6.02 9.86
CA LEU A 105 10.17 6.16 10.75
C LEU A 105 11.37 6.90 10.12
N ARG A 106 11.24 7.45 8.91
CA ARG A 106 12.36 8.14 8.25
C ARG A 106 12.50 9.58 8.74
N THR A 107 12.94 9.73 9.98
CA THR A 107 13.87 10.82 10.32
C THR A 107 15.14 10.60 9.47
N GLN A 108 15.55 11.63 8.73
CA GLN A 108 16.64 11.63 7.75
C GLN A 108 17.89 10.85 8.20
N SER A 109 18.21 9.70 7.60
CA SER A 109 19.60 9.18 7.56
C SER A 109 19.87 8.02 6.60
N ARG A 110 18.88 7.44 5.90
CA ARG A 110 19.12 6.39 4.89
C ARG A 110 18.71 6.79 3.49
N CYS A 111 19.23 7.93 3.02
CA CYS A 111 19.12 8.36 1.62
C CYS A 111 20.53 8.46 1.02
N SER A 112 21.27 7.35 0.90
CA SER A 112 22.56 7.32 0.21
C SER A 112 23.15 5.92 -0.04
N ARG A 113 22.35 4.86 -0.25
CA ARG A 113 23.00 3.53 -0.47
C ARG A 113 22.26 2.46 -1.28
N SER A 114 21.48 2.81 -2.29
CA SER A 114 20.95 1.77 -3.20
C SER A 114 20.65 2.26 -4.62
N LEU A 115 21.55 3.06 -5.19
CA LEU A 115 21.57 3.37 -6.63
C LEU A 115 22.98 3.22 -7.21
N ASP A 116 23.74 2.24 -6.72
CA ASP A 116 24.94 1.73 -7.40
C ASP A 116 25.07 0.25 -7.09
N SER A 117 24.58 -0.59 -8.00
CA SER A 117 25.04 -1.95 -8.32
C SER A 117 24.29 -2.43 -9.56
#